data_AF-A0A0D3APN8-F1
#
_entry.id   AF-A0A0D3APN8-F1
#
_cell.length_a   1.000
_cell.length_b   1.000
_cell.length_c   1.000
_cell.angle_alpha   90.00
_cell.angle_beta   90.00
_cell.angle_gamma   90.00
#
_symmetry.space_group_name_H-M   'P 1'
#
loop_
_entity.id
_entity.type
_entity.pdbx_description
1 polymer ?
#
loop_
_entity_poly.entity_id
_entity_poly.type
_entity_poly.pdbx_seq_one_letter_code
_entity_poly.pdbx_strand_id
1 'polypeptide(L)'
;MDSSGKTLKVKTPINKKLEKEGEEEDGFTTPKGAQFKIPPLLQCPPAPVRGGIQQKTTPRRLTSVNVSKHIEPDLAALRGEKGAAYDIIVLNAGIVDHLLGCEGAEDVTVAMERAKEAIDSGKALEAFELH
;
A
#
# COMPACT_ATOMS: atom_id res chain seq x y z
N MET A 1 -28.35 -39.29 -36.39
CA MET A 1 -27.17 -39.58 -37.22
C MET A 1 -26.30 -38.33 -37.25
N ASP A 2 -25.21 -38.43 -36.48
CA ASP A 2 -23.87 -37.97 -36.80
C ASP A 2 -23.59 -36.46 -36.82
N SER A 3 -23.21 -35.95 -35.65
CA SER A 3 -22.45 -34.71 -35.50
C SER A 3 -20.98 -35.01 -35.81
N SER A 4 -20.51 -34.56 -36.97
CA SER A 4 -19.09 -34.64 -37.36
C SER A 4 -18.54 -33.24 -37.62
N GLY A 5 -17.36 -32.99 -37.04
CA GLY A 5 -16.78 -31.68 -36.75
C GLY A 5 -16.47 -30.81 -37.97
N LYS A 6 -16.40 -29.49 -37.71
CA LYS A 6 -15.88 -28.50 -38.66
C LYS A 6 -14.73 -27.75 -38.01
N THR A 7 -13.50 -28.10 -38.38
CA THR A 7 -12.28 -27.35 -38.10
C THR A 7 -12.26 -26.08 -38.96
N LEU A 8 -12.34 -24.92 -38.33
CA LEU A 8 -12.21 -23.62 -39.02
C LEU A 8 -10.73 -23.26 -39.17
N LYS A 9 -10.24 -23.25 -40.41
CA LYS A 9 -8.92 -22.72 -40.78
C LYS A 9 -8.98 -21.19 -40.80
N VAL A 10 -8.29 -20.55 -39.86
CA VAL A 10 -8.11 -19.08 -39.85
C VAL A 10 -7.04 -18.70 -40.87
N LYS A 11 -7.41 -17.81 -41.80
CA LYS A 11 -6.50 -17.18 -42.79
C LYS A 11 -5.84 -15.95 -42.16
N THR A 12 -4.53 -15.83 -42.30
CA THR A 12 -3.73 -14.65 -41.91
C THR A 12 -4.10 -13.42 -42.76
N PRO A 13 -4.25 -12.22 -42.19
CA PRO A 13 -4.45 -11.02 -42.99
C PRO A 13 -3.10 -10.43 -43.42
N ILE A 14 -3.04 -10.13 -44.73
CA ILE A 14 -1.99 -9.40 -45.43
C ILE A 14 -2.01 -7.93 -44.97
N ASN A 15 -0.90 -7.43 -44.43
CA ASN A 15 -0.73 -6.01 -44.11
C ASN A 15 -0.51 -5.21 -45.40
N LYS A 16 -1.54 -4.48 -45.86
CA LYS A 16 -1.39 -3.44 -46.88
C LYS A 16 -0.78 -2.18 -46.23
N LYS A 17 0.31 -1.70 -46.80
CA LYS A 17 0.92 -0.39 -46.47
C LYS A 17 -0.06 0.70 -46.86
N LEU A 18 -0.46 1.54 -45.90
CA LEU A 18 -1.23 2.75 -46.16
C LEU A 18 -0.24 3.93 -46.10
N GLU A 19 -0.04 4.60 -47.23
CA GLU A 19 0.67 5.88 -47.29
C GLU A 19 -0.31 6.97 -46.83
N LYS A 20 0.10 7.78 -45.85
CA LYS A 20 -0.66 8.94 -45.37
C LYS A 20 0.13 10.20 -45.70
N GLU A 21 -0.43 11.00 -46.59
CA GLU A 21 0.00 12.38 -46.84
C GLU A 21 -0.48 13.30 -45.71
N GLY A 22 0.38 14.27 -45.35
CA GLY A 22 0.04 15.56 -44.74
C GLY A 22 -0.59 15.55 -43.35
N GLU A 23 0.22 15.69 -42.30
CA GLU A 23 -0.23 16.19 -40.98
C GLU A 23 0.67 17.39 -40.61
N GLU A 24 0.03 18.49 -40.23
CA GLU A 24 0.64 19.77 -39.82
C GLU A 24 1.67 19.52 -38.71
N GLU A 25 2.87 20.10 -38.83
CA GLU A 25 3.96 19.81 -37.90
C GLU A 25 3.70 20.46 -36.54
N ASP A 26 3.17 19.68 -35.59
CA ASP A 26 3.38 19.96 -34.18
C ASP A 26 4.90 20.08 -33.96
N GLY A 27 5.35 21.27 -33.53
CA GLY A 27 6.76 21.65 -33.35
C GLY A 27 7.56 20.82 -32.34
N PHE A 28 7.04 19.65 -31.96
CA PHE A 28 7.69 18.63 -31.16
C PHE A 28 7.97 17.37 -32.01
N THR A 29 8.67 17.55 -33.13
CA THR A 29 9.06 16.42 -33.98
C THR A 29 10.29 15.71 -33.38
N THR A 30 10.15 14.41 -33.13
CA THR A 30 11.25 13.55 -32.67
C THR A 30 12.45 13.65 -33.64
N PRO A 31 13.66 13.98 -33.15
CA PRO A 31 14.84 14.09 -33.99
C PRO A 31 15.07 12.81 -34.79
N LYS A 32 14.99 12.91 -36.12
CA LYS A 32 15.26 11.80 -37.03
C LYS A 32 16.75 11.81 -37.38
N GLY A 33 17.44 10.71 -37.06
CA GLY A 33 18.84 10.53 -37.39
C GLY A 33 19.39 9.29 -36.70
N ALA A 34 20.34 8.60 -37.34
CA ALA A 34 20.98 7.42 -36.75
C ALA A 34 21.69 7.76 -35.42
N GLN A 35 22.18 9.00 -35.30
CA GLN A 35 22.80 9.57 -34.11
C GLN A 35 21.83 9.77 -32.93
N PHE A 36 20.53 9.87 -33.20
CA PHE A 36 19.48 9.99 -32.18
C PHE A 36 18.77 8.64 -31.94
N LYS A 37 19.14 7.58 -32.67
CA LYS A 37 18.63 6.24 -32.39
C LYS A 37 19.27 5.73 -31.11
N ILE A 38 18.44 5.19 -30.24
CA ILE A 38 18.89 4.42 -29.09
C ILE A 38 19.80 3.30 -29.61
N PRO A 39 21.04 3.20 -29.11
CA PRO A 39 21.93 2.10 -29.48
C PRO A 39 21.23 0.75 -29.25
N PRO A 40 21.47 -0.25 -30.12
CA PRO A 40 20.86 -1.56 -29.93
C PRO A 40 21.26 -2.10 -28.55
N LEU A 41 20.27 -2.60 -27.82
CA LEU A 41 20.50 -3.24 -26.52
C LEU A 41 21.54 -4.34 -26.72
N LEU A 42 22.72 -4.18 -26.11
CA LEU A 42 23.67 -5.27 -25.96
C LEU A 42 22.93 -6.44 -25.33
N GLN A 43 23.14 -7.65 -25.82
CA GLN A 43 22.46 -8.84 -25.30
C GLN A 43 22.76 -8.95 -23.80
N CYS A 44 21.81 -8.49 -23.00
CA CYS A 44 21.80 -8.73 -21.58
C CYS A 44 21.74 -10.26 -21.41
N PRO A 45 22.48 -10.84 -20.45
CA PRO A 45 22.25 -12.23 -20.09
C PRO A 45 20.75 -12.41 -19.84
N PRO A 46 20.17 -13.57 -20.20
CA PRO A 46 18.75 -13.82 -19.98
C PRO A 46 18.44 -13.46 -18.53
N ALA A 47 17.39 -12.66 -18.33
CA ALA A 47 16.94 -12.30 -17.00
C ALA A 47 16.90 -13.58 -16.17
N PRO A 48 17.43 -13.57 -14.93
CA PRO A 48 17.36 -14.73 -14.06
C PRO A 48 15.97 -15.32 -14.16
N VAL A 49 15.89 -16.63 -14.42
CA VAL A 49 14.61 -17.33 -14.54
C VAL A 49 13.74 -16.85 -13.38
N ARG A 50 12.42 -16.67 -13.61
CA ARG A 50 11.46 -16.46 -12.52
C ARG A 50 11.38 -17.69 -11.59
N GLY A 51 12.50 -18.25 -11.13
CA GLY A 51 12.65 -18.54 -9.72
C GLY A 51 12.69 -17.18 -9.05
N GLY A 52 11.51 -16.58 -8.86
CA GLY A 52 11.37 -15.28 -8.22
C GLY A 52 12.24 -15.28 -6.96
N ILE A 53 12.63 -14.08 -6.51
CA ILE A 53 12.86 -13.89 -5.08
C ILE A 53 11.80 -14.76 -4.43
N GLN A 54 12.20 -15.82 -3.70
CA GLN A 54 11.23 -16.53 -2.91
C GLN A 54 10.68 -15.39 -2.08
N GLN A 55 9.46 -14.95 -2.42
CA GLN A 55 8.65 -14.34 -1.41
C GLN A 55 8.71 -15.44 -0.38
N LYS A 56 9.47 -15.20 0.69
CA LYS A 56 9.11 -15.85 1.93
C LYS A 56 7.66 -15.46 1.99
N THR A 57 6.79 -16.41 1.64
CA THR A 57 5.49 -16.48 2.21
C THR A 57 5.83 -16.56 3.68
N THR A 58 6.10 -15.40 4.31
CA THR A 58 5.68 -15.21 5.67
C THR A 58 4.24 -15.69 5.57
N PRO A 59 3.89 -16.85 6.16
CA PRO A 59 2.52 -17.29 6.09
C PRO A 59 1.72 -16.06 6.46
N ARG A 60 0.85 -15.57 5.55
CA ARG A 60 -0.11 -14.51 5.90
C ARG A 60 -0.70 -15.04 7.19
N ARG A 61 -0.41 -14.39 8.32
CA ARG A 61 -0.41 -15.01 9.65
C ARG A 61 -1.78 -15.61 9.91
N LEU A 62 -1.96 -16.85 9.48
CA LEU A 62 -3.13 -17.70 9.63
C LEU A 62 -2.77 -18.77 10.67
N THR A 63 -1.82 -18.45 11.54
CA THR A 63 -1.83 -18.97 12.90
C THR A 63 -3.03 -18.34 13.56
N SER A 64 -3.81 -19.10 14.33
CA SER A 64 -4.79 -18.53 15.26
C SER A 64 -4.14 -17.31 15.89
N VAL A 65 -4.67 -16.13 15.54
CA VAL A 65 -4.15 -14.88 16.09
C VAL A 65 -4.48 -15.02 17.56
N ASN A 66 -3.48 -15.29 18.39
CA ASN A 66 -3.69 -15.31 19.83
C ASN A 66 -4.04 -13.87 20.18
N VAL A 67 -5.34 -13.58 20.19
CA VAL A 67 -5.89 -12.24 20.37
C VAL A 67 -5.30 -11.63 21.64
N SER A 68 -5.13 -12.46 22.69
CA SER A 68 -4.44 -12.11 23.94
C SER A 68 -3.07 -11.46 23.73
N LYS A 69 -2.22 -11.97 22.82
CA LYS A 69 -0.87 -11.42 22.58
C LYS A 69 -0.89 -10.03 21.93
N HIS A 70 -2.01 -9.64 21.34
CA HIS A 70 -2.20 -8.32 20.75
C HIS A 70 -2.86 -7.35 21.73
N ILE A 71 -3.71 -7.86 22.62
CA ILE A 71 -4.41 -7.06 23.63
C ILE A 71 -3.51 -6.76 24.84
N GLU A 72 -2.63 -7.68 25.23
CA GLU A 72 -1.76 -7.54 26.41
C GLU A 72 -0.95 -6.22 26.40
N PRO A 73 -0.25 -5.83 25.31
CA PRO A 73 0.48 -4.56 25.26
C PRO A 73 -0.43 -3.33 25.39
N ASP A 74 -1.62 -3.39 24.80
CA ASP A 74 -2.57 -2.27 24.81
C ASP A 74 -3.19 -2.11 26.21
N LEU A 75 -3.52 -3.21 26.89
CA LEU A 75 -3.99 -3.20 28.28
C LEU A 75 -2.91 -2.72 29.25
N ALA A 76 -1.65 -3.15 29.05
CA ALA A 76 -0.52 -2.66 29.82
C ALA A 76 -0.35 -1.14 29.66
N ALA A 77 -0.46 -0.64 28.42
CA ALA A 77 -0.43 0.78 28.13
C ALA A 77 -1.58 1.54 28.82
N LEU A 78 -2.81 1.02 28.78
CA LEU A 78 -3.97 1.61 29.47
C LEU A 78 -3.83 1.62 31.01
N ARG A 79 -3.01 0.72 31.57
CA ARG A 79 -2.61 0.73 33.00
C ARG A 79 -1.51 1.75 33.31
N GLY A 80 -1.02 2.48 32.32
CA GLY A 80 0.05 3.48 32.45
C GLY A 80 1.47 2.93 32.26
N GLU A 81 1.64 1.67 31.83
CA GLU A 81 2.97 1.12 31.56
C GLU A 81 3.58 1.81 30.32
N LYS A 82 4.75 2.42 30.51
CA LYS A 82 5.42 3.18 29.44
C LYS A 82 6.06 2.25 28.42
N GLY A 83 5.99 2.63 27.14
CA GLY A 83 6.58 1.89 26.04
C GLY A 83 5.92 2.22 24.70
N ALA A 84 6.28 1.48 23.65
CA ALA A 84 5.80 1.79 22.29
C ALA A 84 4.26 1.77 22.17
N ALA A 85 3.57 0.84 22.84
CA ALA A 85 2.11 0.81 22.84
C ALA A 85 1.51 2.06 23.48
N TYR A 86 2.06 2.48 24.62
CA TYR A 86 1.67 3.72 25.29
C TYR A 86 1.86 4.95 24.41
N ASP A 87 3.04 5.10 23.80
CA ASP A 87 3.35 6.25 22.95
C ASP A 87 2.40 6.34 21.74
N ILE A 88 2.11 5.20 21.12
CA ILE A 88 1.18 5.13 19.99
C ILE A 88 -0.23 5.49 20.41
N ILE A 89 -0.71 4.99 21.56
CA ILE A 89 -2.06 5.28 22.04
C ILE A 89 -2.18 6.77 22.40
N VAL A 90 -1.22 7.34 23.13
CA VAL A 90 -1.22 8.78 23.46
C VAL A 90 -1.21 9.64 22.20
N LEU A 91 -0.33 9.33 21.24
CA LEU A 91 -0.23 10.07 19.99
C LEU A 91 -1.54 9.99 19.20
N ASN A 92 -2.07 8.79 18.99
CA ASN A 92 -3.28 8.62 18.20
C ASN A 92 -4.48 9.28 18.89
N ALA A 93 -4.64 9.09 20.20
CA ALA A 93 -5.76 9.65 20.95
C ALA A 93 -5.73 11.18 20.93
N GLY A 94 -4.61 11.81 21.27
CA GLY A 94 -4.58 13.27 21.32
C GLY A 94 -4.61 13.93 19.92
N ILE A 95 -4.07 13.28 18.86
CA ILE A 95 -4.24 13.81 17.50
C ILE A 95 -5.70 13.68 17.06
N VAL A 96 -6.38 12.58 17.37
CA VAL A 96 -7.81 12.43 17.08
C VAL A 96 -8.63 13.49 17.82
N ASP A 97 -8.37 13.71 19.11
CA ASP A 97 -9.06 14.74 19.90
C ASP A 97 -8.87 16.14 19.30
N HIS A 98 -7.63 16.47 18.90
CA HIS A 98 -7.33 17.74 18.25
C HIS A 98 -8.07 17.89 16.91
N LEU A 99 -8.02 16.87 16.05
CA LEU A 99 -8.66 16.91 14.74
C LEU A 99 -10.19 16.97 14.81
N LEU A 100 -10.79 16.37 15.85
CA LEU A 100 -12.23 16.45 16.09
C LEU A 100 -12.66 17.77 16.73
N GLY A 101 -11.71 18.61 17.17
CA GLY A 101 -12.00 19.85 17.88
C GLY A 101 -12.63 19.60 19.24
N CYS A 102 -12.21 18.54 19.94
CA CYS A 102 -12.66 18.24 21.29
C CYS A 102 -12.35 19.44 22.22
N GLU A 103 -13.27 19.76 23.13
CA GLU A 103 -13.14 20.89 24.04
C GLU A 103 -11.85 20.79 24.88
N GLY A 104 -10.99 21.80 24.77
CA GLY A 104 -9.68 21.88 25.43
C GLY A 104 -8.58 21.01 24.80
N ALA A 105 -8.75 20.60 23.54
CA ALA A 105 -7.74 19.93 22.71
C ALA A 105 -7.35 20.78 21.47
N GLU A 106 -7.53 22.09 21.52
CA GLU A 106 -7.29 23.00 20.40
C GLU A 106 -5.80 23.13 20.06
N ASP A 107 -4.92 22.94 21.04
CA ASP A 107 -3.49 22.83 20.84
C ASP A 107 -3.04 21.37 20.91
N VAL A 108 -2.20 20.96 19.97
CA VAL A 108 -1.73 19.57 19.87
C VAL A 108 -0.98 19.14 21.12
N THR A 109 -0.16 20.01 21.71
CA THR A 109 0.63 19.66 22.91
C THR A 109 -0.29 19.46 24.12
N VAL A 110 -1.31 20.31 24.26
CA VAL A 110 -2.34 20.16 25.31
C VAL A 110 -3.15 18.87 25.10
N ALA A 111 -3.53 18.55 23.86
CA ALA A 111 -4.24 17.32 23.54
C ALA A 111 -3.42 16.06 23.89
N MET A 112 -2.10 16.08 23.61
CA MET A 112 -1.18 15.02 24.02
C MET A 112 -1.11 14.88 25.54
N GLU A 113 -0.97 15.98 26.28
CA GLU A 113 -0.91 15.97 27.75
C GLU A 113 -2.20 15.43 28.38
N ARG A 114 -3.35 15.75 27.81
CA ARG A 114 -4.64 15.22 28.25
C ARG A 114 -4.79 13.73 27.98
N ALA A 115 -4.40 13.26 26.80
CA ALA A 115 -4.41 11.83 26.49
C ALA A 115 -3.49 11.05 27.47
N LYS A 116 -2.32 11.63 27.75
CA LYS A 116 -1.38 11.11 28.76
C LYS A 116 -2.02 11.05 30.15
N GLU A 117 -2.67 12.13 30.59
CA GLU A 117 -3.35 12.19 31.89
C GLU A 117 -4.50 11.18 31.99
N ALA A 118 -5.30 11.00 30.94
CA ALA A 118 -6.41 10.06 30.92
C ALA A 118 -5.93 8.60 31.13
N ILE A 119 -4.79 8.25 30.55
CA ILE A 119 -4.16 6.94 30.75
C ILE A 119 -3.53 6.85 32.15
N ASP A 120 -2.69 7.82 32.52
CA ASP A 120 -1.92 7.79 33.78
C ASP A 120 -2.81 7.87 35.03
N SER A 121 -3.99 8.48 34.92
CA SER A 121 -5.00 8.52 35.99
C SER A 121 -5.88 7.28 36.07
N GLY A 122 -5.77 6.35 35.11
CA GLY A 122 -6.60 5.14 35.04
C GLY A 122 -8.01 5.34 34.47
N LYS A 123 -8.43 6.58 34.17
CA LYS A 123 -9.74 6.89 33.58
C LYS A 123 -9.97 6.16 32.26
N ALA A 124 -8.93 6.04 31.44
CA ALA A 124 -9.00 5.33 30.16
C ALA A 124 -9.27 3.82 30.34
N LEU A 125 -8.67 3.21 31.37
CA LEU A 125 -8.91 1.80 31.69
C LEU A 125 -10.30 1.59 32.29
N GLU A 126 -10.72 2.47 33.20
CA GLU A 126 -12.08 2.43 33.78
C GLU A 126 -13.15 2.54 32.68
N ALA A 127 -12.98 3.47 31.74
CA ALA A 127 -13.88 3.61 30.59
C ALA A 127 -13.92 2.37 29.69
N PHE A 128 -12.80 1.65 29.56
CA PHE A 128 -12.72 0.39 28.81
C PHE A 128 -13.46 -0.76 29.50
N GLU A 129 -13.43 -0.82 30.84
CA GLU A 129 -14.08 -1.88 31.63
C GLU A 129 -15.59 -1.65 31.83
N LEU A 130 -16.06 -0.41 31.69
CA LEU A 130 -17.46 -0.01 31.83
C LEU A 130 -18.34 -0.36 30.62
N HIS A 131 -17.79 -0.97 29.56
CA HIS A 131 -18.49 -1.37 28.34
C HIS A 131 -18.29 -2.87 28.05
#